data_AF-A0A1C0B7I0-F1
#
_entry.id   AF-A0A1C0B7I0-F1
#
_cell.length_a   1.000
_cell.length_b   1.000
_cell.length_c   1.000
_cell.angle_alpha   90.00
_cell.angle_beta   90.00
_cell.angle_gamma   90.00
#
_symmetry.space_group_name_H-M   'P 1'
#
loop_
_entity.id
_entity.type
_entity.pdbx_description
1 polymer ?
#
loop_
_entity_poly.entity_id
_entity_poly.type
_entity_poly.pdbx_seq_one_letter_code
_entity_poly.pdbx_strand_id
1 'polypeptide(L)' 'MSRNESNLIFITLYQKYNKMMLSKKEVANELGISLRTLNRRMEEKAALPSYTKNGGIFLFPLESVSKYISALGKL' A
#
# COMPACT_ATOMS: atom_id res chain seq x y z
N MET A 1 3.85 -18.42 -2.78
CA MET A 1 4.95 -17.44 -2.65
C MET A 1 5.06 -17.06 -1.19
N SER A 2 6.29 -17.10 -0.66
CA SER A 2 6.58 -17.35 0.76
C SER A 2 6.25 -16.16 1.66
N ARG A 3 5.62 -16.46 2.81
CA ARG A 3 5.26 -15.56 3.93
C ARG A 3 6.39 -14.60 4.39
N ASN A 4 7.63 -14.86 3.99
CA ASN A 4 8.82 -14.08 4.30
C ASN A 4 8.94 -12.77 3.51
N GLU A 5 8.48 -12.73 2.24
CA GLU A 5 8.71 -11.57 1.38
C GLU A 5 7.84 -10.37 1.80
N SER A 6 6.56 -10.62 2.09
CA SER A 6 5.66 -9.59 2.61
C SER A 6 6.12 -9.06 3.98
N ASN A 7 6.80 -9.88 4.78
CA ASN A 7 7.40 -9.45 6.05
C ASN A 7 8.60 -8.53 5.83
N LEU A 8 9.48 -8.85 4.88
CA LEU A 8 10.59 -7.97 4.53
C LEU A 8 10.09 -6.62 4.00
N ILE A 9 9.10 -6.63 3.10
CA ILE A 9 8.47 -5.41 2.60
C ILE A 9 7.84 -4.62 3.75
N PHE A 10 7.14 -5.29 4.67
CA PHE A 10 6.57 -4.63 5.85
C PHE A 10 7.65 -3.94 6.69
N ILE A 11 8.74 -4.63 7.02
CA ILE A 11 9.84 -4.08 7.82
C ILE A 11 10.46 -2.88 7.10
N THR A 12 10.72 -2.99 5.79
CA THR A 12 11.25 -1.89 4.97
C THR A 12 10.35 -0.67 4.98
N LEU A 13 9.04 -0.85 4.76
CA LEU A 13 8.07 0.25 4.79
C LEU A 13 7.95 0.86 6.19
N TYR A 14 7.96 0.04 7.23
CA TYR A 14 7.92 0.49 8.62
C TYR A 14 9.16 1.32 8.97
N GLN A 15 10.36 0.88 8.57
CA GLN A 15 11.60 1.64 8.78
C GLN A 15 11.62 2.95 7.98
N LYS A 16 11.11 2.94 6.74
CA LYS A 16 11.09 4.13 5.86
C LYS A 16 10.14 5.21 6.34
N TYR A 17 8.96 4.82 6.82
CA TYR A 17 7.88 5.76 7.15
C TYR A 17 7.63 5.93 8.65
N ASN A 18 8.22 5.06 9.48
CA ASN A 18 8.07 5.01 10.93
C ASN A 18 6.62 5.04 11.43
N LYS A 19 5.72 4.34 10.71
CA LYS A 19 4.29 4.30 11.00
C LYS A 19 3.61 3.05 10.46
N MET A 20 2.49 2.68 11.07
CA MET A 20 1.73 1.46 10.72
C MET A 20 0.76 1.65 9.54
N MET A 21 0.50 2.89 9.12
CA MET A 21 -0.45 3.21 8.05
C MET A 21 0.13 4.26 7.09
N LEU A 22 0.01 3.99 5.79
CA LEU A 22 0.42 4.89 4.73
C LEU A 22 -0.75 5.71 4.20
N SER A 23 -0.44 6.93 3.79
CA SER A 23 -1.34 7.80 3.05
C SER A 23 -1.39 7.42 1.56
N LYS A 24 -2.38 7.95 0.83
CA LYS A 24 -2.45 7.80 -0.64
C LYS A 24 -1.17 8.19 -1.36
N LYS A 25 -0.49 9.25 -0.89
CA LYS A 25 0.76 9.74 -1.50
C LYS A 25 1.86 8.70 -1.40
N GLU A 26 2.00 8.09 -0.24
CA GLU A 26 3.06 7.11 0.03
C GLU A 26 2.77 5.81 -0.69
N VAL A 27 1.52 5.32 -0.66
CA VAL A 27 1.15 4.12 -1.44
C VAL A 27 1.33 4.35 -2.93
N ALA A 28 0.95 5.52 -3.46
CA ALA A 28 1.18 5.84 -4.87
C ALA A 28 2.68 5.80 -5.22
N ASN A 29 3.53 6.33 -4.33
CA ASN A 29 4.98 6.29 -4.48
C ASN A 29 5.52 4.86 -4.49
N GLU A 30 5.13 4.03 -3.52
CA GLU A 30 5.60 2.64 -3.43
C GLU A 30 5.10 1.77 -4.58
N LEU A 31 3.92 2.07 -5.12
CA LEU A 31 3.37 1.36 -6.29
C LEU A 31 3.93 1.89 -7.62
N GLY A 32 4.67 3.00 -7.61
CA GLY A 32 5.16 3.68 -8.82
C GLY A 32 4.04 4.19 -9.72
N ILE A 33 2.92 4.64 -9.14
CA ILE A 33 1.77 5.17 -9.89
C ILE A 33 1.43 6.59 -9.46
N SER A 34 0.76 7.35 -10.34
CA SER A 34 0.27 8.68 -9.97
C SER A 34 -0.86 8.60 -8.94
N LEU A 35 -1.00 9.65 -8.11
CA LEU A 35 -2.16 9.81 -7.22
C LEU A 35 -3.49 9.74 -7.96
N ARG A 36 -3.55 10.27 -9.18
CA ARG A 36 -4.74 10.22 -10.04
C ARG A 36 -5.07 8.78 -10.44
N THR A 37 -4.05 8.00 -10.81
CA THR A 37 -4.20 6.57 -11.10
C THR A 37 -4.68 5.81 -9.88
N LEU A 38 -4.13 6.11 -8.70
CA LEU A 38 -4.57 5.49 -7.45
C LEU A 38 -6.04 5.82 -7.14
N ASN A 39 -6.43 7.10 -7.20
CA ASN A 39 -7.82 7.51 -6.96
C ASN A 39 -8.78 6.84 -7.96
N ARG A 40 -8.43 6.80 -9.25
CA ARG A 40 -9.23 6.10 -10.27
C ARG A 40 -9.42 4.62 -9.93
N ARG A 41 -8.35 3.91 -9.53
CA ARG A 41 -8.45 2.50 -9.11
C ARG A 41 -9.33 2.32 -7.87
N MET A 42 -9.33 3.29 -6.95
CA MET A 42 -10.20 3.27 -5.77
C MET A 42 -11.68 3.45 -6.14
N GLU A 43 -11.97 4.35 -7.08
CA GLU A 43 -13.32 4.59 -7.62
C GLU A 43 -13.84 3.37 -8.41
N GLU A 44 -12.98 2.77 -9.24
CA GLU A 44 -13.28 1.59 -10.05
C GLU A 44 -13.37 0.29 -9.22
N LYS A 45 -13.13 0.35 -7.90
CA LYS A 45 -13.00 -0.83 -7.01
C LYS A 45 -12.03 -1.88 -7.58
N ALA A 46 -10.99 -1.42 -8.27
CA ALA A 46 -9.96 -2.28 -8.82
C ALA A 46 -9.12 -2.90 -7.69
N ALA A 47 -8.34 -3.94 -8.01
CA ALA A 47 -7.47 -4.59 -7.04
C ALA A 47 -6.49 -3.59 -6.40
N LEU A 48 -6.69 -3.33 -5.11
CA LEU A 48 -5.90 -2.42 -4.28
C LEU A 48 -5.69 -3.03 -2.89
N PRO A 49 -4.63 -2.62 -2.17
CA PRO A 49 -4.50 -2.95 -0.76
C PRO A 49 -5.70 -2.39 0.01
N SER A 50 -6.15 -3.12 1.01
CA SER A 50 -7.21 -2.70 1.92
C SER A 50 -6.87 -1.36 2.55
N TYR A 51 -7.89 -0.52 2.70
CA TYR A 51 -7.75 0.82 3.27
C TYR A 51 -8.94 1.15 4.16
N THR A 52 -8.72 2.06 5.10
CA THR A 52 -9.77 2.70 5.89
C THR A 52 -9.89 4.16 5.51
N LYS A 53 -11.11 4.69 5.55
CA LYS A 53 -11.39 6.12 5.34
C LYS A 53 -11.74 6.73 6.69
N ASN A 54 -10.89 7.63 7.19
CA ASN A 54 -11.14 8.37 8.41
C ASN A 54 -11.19 9.88 8.11
N GLY A 55 -12.36 10.51 8.27
CA GLY A 55 -12.51 11.95 8.07
C GLY A 55 -12.11 12.48 6.69
N GLY A 56 -12.22 11.66 5.63
CA GLY A 56 -11.79 12.03 4.27
C GLY A 56 -10.34 11.65 3.93
N ILE A 57 -9.57 11.21 4.91
CA ILE A 57 -8.21 10.68 4.72
C ILE A 57 -8.31 9.17 4.49
N PHE A 58 -7.61 8.68 3.47
CA PHE A 58 -7.50 7.25 3.20
C PHE A 58 -6.17 6.74 3.74
N LEU A 59 -6.25 5.75 4.62
CA LEU A 59 -5.13 5.14 5.32
C LEU A 59 -5.02 3.67 4.93
N PHE A 60 -3.82 3.26 4.55
CA PHE A 60 -3.51 1.91 4.09
C PHE A 60 -2.61 1.22 5.11
N PRO A 61 -3.07 0.18 5.82
CA PRO A 61 -2.24 -0.56 6.76
C PRO A 61 -1.05 -1.20 6.06
N LEU A 62 0.13 -1.12 6.69
CA LEU A 62 1.36 -1.68 6.12
C LEU A 62 1.25 -3.16 5.78
N GLU A 63 0.56 -3.96 6.62
CA GLU A 63 0.31 -5.37 6.31
C GLU A 63 -0.43 -5.58 5.00
N SER A 64 -1.40 -4.70 4.70
CA SER A 64 -2.19 -4.83 3.47
C SER A 64 -1.37 -4.40 2.26
N VAL A 65 -0.62 -3.32 2.39
CA VAL A 65 0.29 -2.82 1.36
C VAL A 65 1.39 -3.85 1.06
N SER A 66 2.01 -4.44 2.08
CA SER A 66 3.10 -5.41 1.89
C SER A 66 2.62 -6.70 1.24
N LYS A 67 1.45 -7.21 1.63
CA LYS A 67 0.80 -8.35 0.97
C LYS A 67 0.49 -8.05 -0.49
N TYR A 68 -0.01 -6.85 -0.78
CA TYR A 68 -0.34 -6.44 -2.14
C TYR A 68 0.91 -6.30 -3.02
N ILE A 69 1.97 -5.65 -2.54
CA ILE A 69 3.24 -5.52 -3.28
C ILE A 69 3.86 -6.90 -3.55
N SER A 70 3.88 -7.77 -2.54
CA SER A 70 4.38 -9.15 -2.70
C SER A 70 3.53 -9.95 -3.68
N ALA A 71 2.21 -9.77 -3.70
CA ALA A 71 1.32 -10.41 -4.67
C ALA A 71 1.52 -9.89 -6.11
N LEU A 72 2.00 -8.66 -6.29
CA LEU A 72 2.35 -8.12 -7.60
C LEU A 72 3.66 -8.66 -8.16
N GLY A 73 4.45 -9.39 -7.36
CA GLY A 73 5.77 -9.89 -7.76
C GLY A 73 6.77 -8.78 -8.12
N LYS A 74 6.54 -7.55 -7.63
CA LYS A 74 7.42 -6.41 -7.86
C LYS A 74 8.46 -6.33 -6.75
N LEU A 75 9.71 -6.62 -7.11
CA LEU A 75 10.95 -6.27 -6.41
C LEU A 75 11.91 -5.66 -7.44
#